data_AF-A0A271IU12-F1
#
_entry.id   AF-A0A271IU12-F1
#
_cell.length_a   1.000
_cell.length_b   1.000
_cell.length_c   1.000
_cell.angle_alpha   90.00
_cell.angle_beta   90.00
_cell.angle_gamma   90.00
#
_symmetry.space_group_name_H-M   'P 1'
#
loop_
_entity.id
_entity.type
_entity.pdbx_description
1 polymer ?
#
loop_
_entity_poly.entity_id
_entity_poly.type
_entity_poly.pdbx_seq_one_letter_code
_entity_poly.pdbx_strand_id
1 'polypeptide(L)'
;MTATTWYWIGTAAMALGSVLFGVGAAKADHRPREILYTLNFFICLVAFALYLTMAMGYGAYVSADGTRTTWVRYATWFLTTPLLLLDLTLVASSRNVLAAQLIGANAFMIGTGFIATVLPEDATAITWYLVSCGAYLAIAYMLLGPYRRSAVAAHPQSAGAFRRLVGVHVFLWTMYPLVWILSPEGLDVVGDAWEAGLFTVLDVVAKVGFGFLALSTLSTVMRNREFLGDEAVPERTTVPRRPLA
;
A
#
# COMPACT_ATOMS: atom_id res chain seq x y z
N MET A 1 -3.38 5.81 -26.89
CA MET A 1 -4.15 4.90 -26.00
C MET A 1 -5.24 5.71 -25.33
N THR A 2 -6.45 5.16 -25.15
CA THR A 2 -7.55 5.87 -24.47
C THR A 2 -7.56 5.58 -22.98
N ALA A 3 -8.30 6.37 -22.19
CA ALA A 3 -8.53 6.09 -20.77
C ALA A 3 -9.09 4.67 -20.54
N THR A 4 -10.06 4.26 -21.37
CA THR A 4 -10.64 2.92 -21.35
C THR A 4 -9.59 1.82 -21.58
N THR A 5 -8.62 2.02 -22.48
CA THR A 5 -7.52 1.07 -22.67
C THR A 5 -6.72 0.89 -21.38
N TRP A 6 -6.40 1.98 -20.68
CA TRP A 6 -5.69 1.93 -19.41
C TRP A 6 -6.50 1.21 -18.32
N TYR A 7 -7.81 1.45 -18.25
CA TYR A 7 -8.66 0.75 -17.29
C TYR A 7 -8.68 -0.77 -17.52
N TRP A 8 -8.75 -1.23 -18.78
CA TRP A 8 -8.63 -2.66 -19.10
C TRP A 8 -7.27 -3.26 -18.74
N ILE A 9 -6.18 -2.51 -18.94
CA ILE A 9 -4.84 -2.91 -18.49
C ILE A 9 -4.81 -3.06 -16.97
N GLY A 10 -5.36 -2.08 -16.24
CA GLY A 10 -5.50 -2.13 -14.79
C GLY A 10 -6.32 -3.35 -14.33
N THR A 11 -7.46 -3.61 -14.96
CA THR A 11 -8.29 -4.80 -14.69
C THR A 11 -7.48 -6.08 -14.84
N ALA A 12 -6.80 -6.28 -15.97
CA ALA A 12 -6.03 -7.48 -16.23
C ALA A 12 -4.87 -7.64 -15.23
N ALA A 13 -4.14 -6.56 -14.92
CA ALA A 13 -3.03 -6.57 -13.98
C ALA A 13 -3.48 -6.90 -12.55
N MET A 14 -4.61 -6.32 -12.09
CA MET A 14 -5.16 -6.58 -10.76
C MET A 14 -5.75 -7.99 -10.65
N ALA A 15 -6.38 -8.50 -11.71
CA ALA A 15 -6.84 -9.88 -11.77
C ALA A 15 -5.67 -10.86 -11.61
N LEU A 16 -4.59 -10.64 -12.38
CA LEU A 16 -3.38 -11.45 -12.26
C LEU A 16 -2.76 -11.38 -10.86
N GLY A 17 -2.62 -10.17 -10.32
CA GLY A 17 -2.14 -9.97 -8.94
C GLY A 17 -2.99 -10.72 -7.92
N SER A 18 -4.32 -10.64 -8.03
CA SER A 18 -5.25 -11.37 -7.16
C SER A 18 -5.03 -12.88 -7.26
N VAL A 19 -4.97 -13.45 -8.47
CA VAL A 19 -4.69 -14.89 -8.64
C VAL A 19 -3.36 -15.30 -8.02
N LEU A 20 -2.28 -14.54 -8.28
CA LEU A 20 -0.95 -14.83 -7.74
C LEU A 20 -0.93 -14.82 -6.21
N PHE A 21 -1.51 -13.81 -5.58
CA PHE A 21 -1.56 -13.73 -4.12
C PHE A 21 -2.52 -14.75 -3.51
N GLY A 22 -3.64 -15.07 -4.17
CA GLY A 22 -4.57 -16.11 -3.72
C GLY A 22 -3.95 -17.50 -3.75
N VAL A 23 -3.22 -17.85 -4.82
CA VAL A 23 -2.44 -19.09 -4.89
C VAL A 23 -1.33 -19.10 -3.84
N GLY A 24 -0.67 -17.95 -3.61
CA GLY A 24 0.31 -17.79 -2.55
C GLY A 24 -0.25 -18.03 -1.15
N ALA A 25 -1.46 -17.53 -0.87
CA ALA A 25 -2.15 -17.76 0.40
C ALA A 25 -2.47 -19.25 0.60
N ALA A 26 -3.03 -19.91 -0.42
CA ALA A 26 -3.40 -21.32 -0.36
C ALA A 26 -2.20 -22.28 -0.17
N LYS A 27 -1.00 -21.83 -0.55
CA LYS A 27 0.26 -22.60 -0.43
C LYS A 27 1.16 -22.11 0.70
N ALA A 28 0.71 -21.18 1.53
CA ALA A 28 1.57 -20.59 2.55
C ALA A 28 1.82 -21.55 3.71
N ASP A 29 3.08 -21.91 3.94
CA ASP A 29 3.45 -22.83 5.03
C ASP A 29 3.44 -22.17 6.42
N HIS A 30 3.41 -20.83 6.50
CA HIS A 30 3.59 -20.09 7.75
C HIS A 30 2.51 -19.00 7.86
N ARG A 31 1.85 -18.93 9.03
CA ARG A 31 0.74 -18.03 9.30
C ARG A 31 1.01 -16.54 8.97
N PRO A 32 2.18 -15.94 9.28
CA PRO A 32 2.44 -14.55 8.88
C PRO A 32 2.46 -14.35 7.36
N ARG A 33 2.97 -15.32 6.59
CA ARG A 33 2.97 -15.25 5.12
C ARG A 33 1.56 -15.41 4.58
N GLU A 34 0.79 -16.36 5.12
CA GLU A 34 -0.61 -16.60 4.74
C GLU A 34 -1.46 -15.33 4.91
N ILE A 35 -1.31 -14.63 6.05
CA ILE A 35 -2.04 -13.38 6.31
C ILE A 35 -1.67 -12.29 5.29
N LEU A 36 -0.37 -12.08 5.03
CA LEU A 36 0.08 -11.07 4.05
C LEU A 36 -0.38 -11.40 2.62
N TYR A 37 -0.31 -12.67 2.21
CA TYR A 37 -0.86 -13.09 0.92
C TYR A 37 -2.36 -12.84 0.84
N THR A 38 -3.11 -13.13 1.92
CA THR A 38 -4.56 -12.90 1.99
C THR A 38 -4.91 -11.41 1.89
N LEU A 39 -4.17 -10.54 2.60
CA LEU A 39 -4.37 -9.08 2.48
C LEU A 39 -4.13 -8.60 1.05
N ASN A 40 -3.02 -9.01 0.44
CA ASN A 40 -2.67 -8.63 -0.93
C ASN A 40 -3.62 -9.20 -1.99
N PHE A 41 -4.17 -10.39 -1.75
CA PHE A 41 -5.27 -10.95 -2.54
C PHE A 41 -6.48 -10.02 -2.54
N PHE A 42 -6.97 -9.59 -1.37
CA PHE A 42 -8.13 -8.71 -1.27
C PHE A 42 -7.84 -7.30 -1.79
N ILE A 43 -6.63 -6.77 -1.58
CA ILE A 43 -6.20 -5.50 -2.18
C ILE A 43 -6.35 -5.56 -3.71
N CYS A 44 -5.83 -6.62 -4.34
CA CYS A 44 -5.90 -6.78 -5.78
C CYS A 44 -7.32 -7.12 -6.26
N LEU A 45 -8.10 -7.90 -5.51
CA LEU A 45 -9.46 -8.26 -5.88
C LEU A 45 -10.40 -7.04 -5.87
N VAL A 46 -10.30 -6.20 -4.84
CA VAL A 46 -11.07 -4.94 -4.76
C VAL A 46 -10.66 -4.00 -5.89
N ALA A 47 -9.35 -3.84 -6.13
CA ALA A 47 -8.87 -3.02 -7.24
C ALA A 47 -9.33 -3.57 -8.60
N PHE A 48 -9.29 -4.88 -8.81
CA PHE A 48 -9.81 -5.53 -10.02
C PHE A 48 -11.27 -5.17 -10.26
N ALA A 49 -12.14 -5.32 -9.24
CA ALA A 49 -13.56 -5.04 -9.37
C ALA A 49 -13.81 -3.58 -9.75
N LEU A 50 -13.08 -2.64 -9.15
CA LEU A 50 -13.29 -1.20 -9.39
C LEU A 50 -12.64 -0.72 -10.69
N TYR A 51 -11.53 -1.31 -11.12
CA TYR A 51 -10.99 -1.11 -12.47
C TYR A 51 -11.93 -1.67 -13.54
N LEU A 52 -12.55 -2.83 -13.30
CA LEU A 52 -13.56 -3.39 -14.20
C LEU A 52 -14.76 -2.46 -14.35
N THR A 53 -15.23 -1.86 -13.25
CA THR A 53 -16.28 -0.82 -13.27
C THR A 53 -15.90 0.35 -14.18
N MET A 54 -14.67 0.88 -14.05
CA MET A 54 -14.17 1.96 -14.92
C MET A 54 -14.05 1.53 -16.39
N ALA A 55 -13.57 0.31 -16.64
CA ALA A 55 -13.42 -0.24 -17.98
C ALA A 55 -14.77 -0.44 -18.68
N MET A 56 -15.82 -0.72 -17.92
CA MET A 56 -17.22 -0.79 -18.39
C MET A 56 -17.88 0.59 -18.60
N GLY A 57 -17.17 1.68 -18.30
CA GLY A 57 -17.66 3.05 -18.49
C GLY A 57 -18.42 3.64 -17.30
N TYR A 58 -18.39 2.99 -16.13
CA TYR A 58 -19.02 3.47 -14.90
C TYR A 58 -18.00 4.08 -13.93
N GLY A 59 -18.46 4.70 -12.85
CA GLY A 59 -17.59 5.20 -11.79
C GLY A 59 -16.95 6.57 -12.07
N ALA A 60 -17.49 7.30 -13.04
CA ALA A 60 -17.18 8.70 -13.30
C ALA A 60 -18.48 9.49 -13.53
N TYR A 61 -18.42 10.80 -13.34
CA TYR A 61 -19.43 11.75 -13.83
C TYR A 61 -18.73 12.86 -14.61
N VAL A 62 -19.51 13.67 -15.32
CA VAL A 62 -19.02 14.89 -15.99
C VAL A 62 -19.68 16.08 -15.31
N SER A 63 -18.88 16.99 -14.77
CA SER A 63 -19.36 18.22 -14.13
C SER A 63 -19.90 19.22 -15.16
N ALA A 64 -20.55 20.28 -14.69
CA ALA A 64 -21.19 21.27 -15.56
C ALA A 64 -20.19 22.04 -16.45
N ASP A 65 -18.94 22.13 -16.03
CA ASP A 65 -17.79 22.69 -16.75
C ASP A 65 -17.19 21.73 -17.80
N GLY A 66 -17.63 20.47 -17.83
CA GLY A 66 -17.17 19.46 -18.78
C GLY A 66 -16.03 18.57 -18.27
N THR A 67 -15.55 18.76 -17.04
CA THR A 67 -14.50 17.93 -16.44
C THR A 67 -15.02 16.53 -16.12
N ARG A 68 -14.29 15.50 -16.53
CA ARG A 68 -14.63 14.10 -16.24
C ARG A 68 -13.97 13.64 -14.94
N THR A 69 -14.73 13.61 -13.86
CA THR A 69 -14.25 13.19 -12.55
C THR A 69 -14.43 11.68 -12.32
N THR A 70 -13.33 10.94 -12.12
CA THR A 70 -13.37 9.48 -11.90
C THR A 70 -13.42 9.12 -10.41
N TRP A 71 -14.57 9.36 -9.77
CA TRP A 71 -14.76 9.23 -8.32
C TRP A 71 -14.52 7.82 -7.76
N VAL A 72 -14.68 6.76 -8.55
CA VAL A 72 -14.53 5.37 -8.09
C VAL A 72 -13.10 5.00 -7.65
N ARG A 73 -12.10 5.79 -8.05
CA ARG A 73 -10.72 5.66 -7.54
C ARG A 73 -10.67 5.83 -6.03
N TYR A 74 -11.43 6.77 -5.48
CA TYR A 74 -11.47 7.02 -4.04
C TYR A 74 -12.14 5.88 -3.28
N ALA A 75 -13.17 5.24 -3.84
CA ALA A 75 -13.72 4.02 -3.27
C ALA A 75 -12.67 2.90 -3.23
N THR A 76 -11.87 2.77 -4.30
CA THR A 76 -10.76 1.81 -4.36
C THR A 76 -9.73 2.08 -3.30
N TRP A 77 -9.27 3.33 -3.19
CA TRP A 77 -8.24 3.71 -2.24
C TRP A 77 -8.74 3.57 -0.81
N PHE A 78 -9.96 4.00 -0.51
CA PHE A 78 -10.56 3.87 0.82
C PHE A 78 -10.60 2.42 1.31
N LEU A 79 -10.87 1.46 0.42
CA LEU A 79 -10.92 0.04 0.76
C LEU A 79 -9.53 -0.62 0.80
N THR A 80 -8.63 -0.24 -0.11
CA THR A 80 -7.33 -0.93 -0.29
C THR A 80 -6.20 -0.36 0.55
N THR A 81 -6.15 0.96 0.78
CA THR A 81 -5.03 1.56 1.51
C THR A 81 -4.98 1.21 3.00
N PRO A 82 -6.10 1.00 3.73
CA PRO A 82 -6.03 0.44 5.08
C PRO A 82 -5.39 -0.95 5.12
N LEU A 83 -5.67 -1.80 4.13
CA LEU A 83 -5.07 -3.13 4.02
C LEU A 83 -3.57 -3.04 3.72
N LEU A 84 -3.13 -2.09 2.88
CA LEU A 84 -1.70 -1.83 2.63
C LEU A 84 -0.96 -1.35 3.89
N LEU A 85 -1.62 -0.55 4.73
CA LEU A 85 -1.06 -0.12 6.02
C LEU A 85 -1.03 -1.27 7.02
N LEU A 86 -2.02 -2.17 6.98
CA LEU A 86 -1.98 -3.41 7.76
C LEU A 86 -0.80 -4.29 7.35
N ASP A 87 -0.53 -4.46 6.05
CA ASP A 87 0.65 -5.20 5.58
C ASP A 87 1.94 -4.66 6.21
N LEU A 88 2.16 -3.34 6.14
CA LEU A 88 3.32 -2.69 6.77
C LEU A 88 3.40 -3.01 8.27
N THR A 89 2.30 -2.79 9.00
CA THR A 89 2.28 -2.94 10.46
C THR A 89 2.48 -4.39 10.90
N LEU A 90 1.98 -5.37 10.13
CA LEU A 90 2.17 -6.79 10.40
C LEU A 90 3.61 -7.25 10.13
N VAL A 91 4.23 -6.81 9.02
CA VAL A 91 5.63 -7.13 8.71
C VAL A 91 6.57 -6.66 9.83
N ALA A 92 6.30 -5.48 10.39
CA ALA A 92 7.08 -4.90 11.47
C ALA A 92 6.65 -5.36 12.89
N SER A 93 5.59 -6.17 13.01
CA SER A 93 4.96 -6.48 14.31
C SER A 93 4.70 -5.23 15.15
N SER A 94 4.18 -4.18 14.51
CA SER A 94 3.97 -2.86 15.11
C SER A 94 2.87 -2.86 16.17
N ARG A 95 2.93 -1.90 17.09
CA ARG A 95 1.89 -1.70 18.12
C ARG A 95 0.54 -1.36 17.47
N ASN A 96 -0.54 -1.97 17.98
CA ASN A 96 -1.91 -1.74 17.50
C ASN A 96 -2.31 -0.25 17.48
N VAL A 97 -1.80 0.55 18.42
CA VAL A 97 -2.04 2.01 18.47
C VAL A 97 -1.48 2.71 17.22
N LEU A 98 -0.29 2.34 16.76
CA LEU A 98 0.32 2.95 15.58
C LEU A 98 -0.45 2.53 14.31
N ALA A 99 -0.89 1.27 14.24
CA ALA A 99 -1.75 0.81 13.14
C ALA A 99 -3.07 1.58 13.08
N ALA A 100 -3.74 1.77 14.22
CA ALA A 100 -4.97 2.55 14.31
C ALA A 100 -4.77 4.02 13.91
N GLN A 101 -3.66 4.64 14.33
CA GLN A 101 -3.31 6.02 13.94
C GLN A 101 -3.11 6.14 12.42
N LEU A 102 -2.37 5.21 11.82
CA LEU A 102 -2.13 5.18 10.38
C LEU A 102 -3.45 5.00 9.60
N ILE A 103 -4.29 4.04 10.01
CA ILE A 103 -5.57 3.76 9.35
C ILE A 103 -6.54 4.94 9.49
N GLY A 104 -6.64 5.54 10.68
CA GLY A 104 -7.50 6.71 10.92
C GLY A 104 -7.05 7.93 10.12
N ALA A 105 -5.76 8.24 10.12
CA ALA A 105 -5.20 9.32 9.31
C ALA A 105 -5.41 9.07 7.81
N ASN A 106 -5.28 7.82 7.36
CA ASN A 106 -5.54 7.43 5.97
C ASN A 106 -7.02 7.61 5.58
N ALA A 107 -7.96 7.20 6.43
CA ALA A 107 -9.39 7.41 6.16
C ALA A 107 -9.71 8.90 6.03
N PHE A 108 -9.15 9.74 6.91
CA PHE A 108 -9.28 11.19 6.82
C PHE A 108 -8.64 11.77 5.54
N MET A 109 -7.43 11.33 5.19
CA MET A 109 -6.73 11.73 3.97
C MET A 109 -7.55 11.41 2.71
N ILE A 110 -8.03 10.17 2.57
CA ILE A 110 -8.83 9.75 1.41
C ILE A 110 -10.18 10.47 1.38
N GLY A 111 -10.85 10.63 2.53
CA GLY A 111 -12.12 11.35 2.61
C GLY A 111 -12.00 12.82 2.22
N THR A 112 -10.97 13.52 2.70
CA THR A 112 -10.74 14.93 2.36
C THR A 112 -10.27 15.11 0.91
N GLY A 113 -9.47 14.18 0.38
CA GLY A 113 -9.11 14.16 -1.03
C GLY A 113 -10.31 13.88 -1.94
N PHE A 114 -11.25 13.05 -1.50
CA PHE A 114 -12.50 12.82 -2.21
C PHE A 114 -13.34 14.09 -2.26
N ILE A 115 -13.47 14.80 -1.12
CA ILE A 115 -14.15 16.10 -1.06
C ILE A 115 -13.51 17.09 -2.05
N ALA A 116 -12.17 17.18 -2.09
CA ALA A 116 -11.46 18.03 -3.04
C ALA A 116 -11.79 17.69 -4.50
N THR A 117 -12.00 16.41 -4.81
CA THR A 117 -12.26 15.91 -6.17
C THR A 117 -13.68 16.15 -6.64
N VAL A 118 -14.65 16.08 -5.72
CA VAL A 118 -16.07 16.19 -6.10
C VAL A 118 -16.65 17.60 -5.99
N LEU A 119 -15.91 18.51 -5.38
CA LEU A 119 -16.26 19.92 -5.36
C LEU A 119 -15.96 20.59 -6.71
N PRO A 120 -16.63 21.71 -7.02
CA PRO A 120 -16.25 22.55 -8.16
C PRO A 120 -14.78 22.95 -8.10
N GLU A 121 -14.16 23.12 -9.26
CA GLU A 121 -12.74 23.49 -9.44
C GLU A 121 -12.47 24.95 -9.04
N ASP A 122 -12.58 25.22 -7.74
CA ASP A 122 -12.37 26.53 -7.15
C ASP A 122 -11.41 26.48 -5.94
N ALA A 123 -11.24 27.62 -5.27
CA ALA A 123 -10.37 27.72 -4.10
C ALA A 123 -10.78 26.76 -2.96
N THR A 124 -12.04 26.32 -2.91
CA THR A 124 -12.55 25.36 -1.94
C THR A 124 -11.98 23.97 -2.20
N ALA A 125 -11.97 23.50 -3.45
CA ALA A 125 -11.37 22.21 -3.83
C ALA A 125 -9.89 22.17 -3.46
N ILE A 126 -9.14 23.23 -3.81
CA ILE A 126 -7.71 23.33 -3.48
C ILE A 126 -7.48 23.35 -1.96
N THR A 127 -8.35 23.99 -1.18
CA THR A 127 -8.25 23.97 0.28
C THR A 127 -8.36 22.55 0.82
N TRP A 128 -9.34 21.76 0.35
CA TRP A 128 -9.49 20.36 0.76
C TRP A 128 -8.36 19.47 0.27
N TYR A 129 -7.81 19.73 -0.92
CA TYR A 129 -6.60 19.08 -1.42
C TYR A 129 -5.40 19.31 -0.49
N LEU A 130 -5.18 20.55 -0.04
CA LEU A 130 -4.10 20.89 0.90
C LEU A 130 -4.32 20.25 2.27
N VAL A 131 -5.57 20.17 2.76
CA VAL A 131 -5.92 19.45 3.99
C VAL A 131 -5.58 17.96 3.85
N SER A 132 -5.93 17.33 2.72
CA SER A 132 -5.58 15.94 2.43
C SER A 132 -4.07 15.73 2.36
N CYS A 133 -3.33 16.64 1.72
CA CYS A 133 -1.87 16.63 1.69
C CYS A 133 -1.26 16.76 3.09
N GLY A 134 -1.82 17.60 3.97
CA GLY A 134 -1.40 17.70 5.36
C GLY A 134 -1.56 16.38 6.12
N ALA A 135 -2.69 15.69 5.91
CA ALA A 135 -2.92 14.36 6.47
C ALA A 135 -1.92 13.32 5.92
N TYR A 136 -1.63 13.37 4.62
CA TYR A 136 -0.58 12.55 4.02
C TYR A 136 0.79 12.79 4.66
N LEU A 137 1.19 14.05 4.87
CA LEU A 137 2.47 14.38 5.51
C LEU A 137 2.55 13.82 6.94
N ALA A 138 1.43 13.82 7.68
CA ALA A 138 1.37 13.18 9.00
C ALA A 138 1.57 11.66 8.91
N ILE A 139 0.96 10.99 7.91
CA ILE A 139 1.19 9.55 7.64
C ILE A 139 2.66 9.29 7.28
N ALA A 140 3.23 10.08 6.37
CA ALA A 140 4.63 9.97 5.96
C ALA A 140 5.58 10.14 7.16
N TYR A 141 5.30 11.10 8.05
CA TYR A 141 6.04 11.28 9.30
C TYR A 141 5.94 10.05 10.22
N MET A 142 4.73 9.51 10.42
CA MET A 142 4.52 8.31 11.23
C MET A 142 5.28 7.09 10.67
N LEU A 143 5.30 6.93 9.34
CA LEU A 143 6.00 5.84 8.67
C LEU A 143 7.54 5.99 8.72
N LEU A 144 8.05 7.19 8.40
CA LEU A 144 9.48 7.46 8.36
C LEU A 144 10.10 7.54 9.76
N GLY A 145 9.33 7.95 10.78
CA GLY A 145 9.81 8.11 12.15
C GLY A 145 9.42 6.95 13.06
N PRO A 146 8.29 7.05 13.80
CA PRO A 146 7.84 6.03 14.76
C PRO A 146 7.84 4.59 14.24
N TYR A 147 7.23 4.32 13.08
CA TYR A 147 7.15 2.98 12.50
C TYR A 147 8.54 2.42 12.22
N ARG A 148 9.37 3.14 11.46
CA ARG A 148 10.71 2.68 11.09
C ARG A 148 11.59 2.42 12.30
N ARG A 149 11.54 3.30 13.31
CA ARG A 149 12.29 3.11 14.58
C ARG A 149 11.83 1.85 15.31
N SER A 150 10.51 1.64 15.42
CA SER A 150 9.95 0.44 16.05
C SER A 150 10.35 -0.83 15.31
N ALA A 151 10.27 -0.84 13.98
CA ALA A 151 10.60 -1.98 13.15
C ALA A 151 12.09 -2.35 13.25
N VAL A 152 12.98 -1.34 13.20
CA VAL A 152 14.44 -1.53 13.31
C VAL A 152 14.82 -2.01 14.71
N ALA A 153 14.20 -1.47 15.76
CA ALA A 153 14.46 -1.92 17.13
C ALA A 153 14.03 -3.38 17.34
N ALA A 154 12.90 -3.79 16.77
CA ALA A 154 12.42 -5.18 16.84
C ALA A 154 13.22 -6.14 15.95
N HIS A 155 13.82 -5.65 14.85
CA HIS A 155 14.52 -6.46 13.85
C HIS A 155 15.80 -5.76 13.31
N PRO A 156 16.86 -5.63 14.12
CA PRO A 156 18.04 -4.84 13.75
C PRO A 156 18.71 -5.32 12.45
N GLN A 157 18.81 -6.63 12.26
CA GLN A 157 19.41 -7.26 11.07
C GLN A 157 18.60 -7.02 9.78
N SER A 158 17.34 -6.61 9.89
CA SER A 158 16.45 -6.34 8.75
C SER A 158 16.22 -4.85 8.51
N ALA A 159 17.02 -3.97 9.12
CA ALA A 159 16.89 -2.52 9.01
C ALA A 159 16.93 -2.00 7.55
N GLY A 160 17.77 -2.62 6.70
CA GLY A 160 17.82 -2.30 5.27
C GLY A 160 16.50 -2.60 4.54
N ALA A 161 15.87 -3.73 4.85
CA ALA A 161 14.61 -4.15 4.24
C ALA A 161 13.47 -3.19 4.64
N PHE A 162 13.39 -2.80 5.91
CA PHE A 162 12.39 -1.81 6.37
C PHE A 162 12.61 -0.42 5.78
N ARG A 163 13.87 0.04 5.65
CA ARG A 163 14.18 1.32 4.97
C ARG A 163 13.68 1.32 3.52
N ARG A 164 13.92 0.22 2.79
CA ARG A 164 13.44 0.06 1.42
C ARG A 164 11.92 0.02 1.35
N LEU A 165 11.28 -0.80 2.20
CA LEU A 165 9.83 -0.97 2.22
C LEU A 165 9.11 0.37 2.45
N VAL A 166 9.52 1.12 3.50
CA VAL A 166 8.94 2.43 3.82
C VAL A 166 9.28 3.46 2.74
N GLY A 167 10.52 3.50 2.27
CA GLY A 167 10.95 4.47 1.26
C GLY A 167 10.17 4.34 -0.04
N VAL A 168 9.99 3.10 -0.53
CA VAL A 168 9.18 2.82 -1.73
C VAL A 168 7.71 3.20 -1.49
N HIS A 169 7.15 2.86 -0.33
CA HIS A 169 5.77 3.19 0.00
C HIS A 169 5.52 4.71 -0.02
N VAL A 170 6.35 5.47 0.70
CA VAL A 170 6.23 6.93 0.78
C VAL A 170 6.41 7.54 -0.60
N PHE A 171 7.42 7.12 -1.37
CA PHE A 171 7.63 7.61 -2.74
C PHE A 171 6.41 7.39 -3.63
N LEU A 172 5.87 6.17 -3.66
CA LEU A 172 4.69 5.85 -4.46
C LEU A 172 3.49 6.70 -4.02
N TRP A 173 3.26 6.82 -2.72
CA TRP A 173 2.15 7.60 -2.18
C TRP A 173 2.30 9.10 -2.44
N THR A 174 3.53 9.64 -2.51
CA THR A 174 3.76 11.04 -2.93
C THR A 174 3.33 11.28 -4.37
N MET A 175 3.44 10.27 -5.24
CA MET A 175 3.07 10.46 -6.65
C MET A 175 1.55 10.66 -6.84
N TYR A 176 0.71 10.14 -5.95
CA TYR A 176 -0.74 10.30 -6.06
C TYR A 176 -1.22 11.76 -6.01
N PRO A 177 -0.89 12.57 -4.99
CA PRO A 177 -1.27 13.99 -4.97
C PRO A 177 -0.59 14.78 -6.10
N LEU A 178 0.61 14.39 -6.53
CA LEU A 178 1.26 15.02 -7.68
C LEU A 178 0.54 14.74 -9.00
N VAL A 179 0.04 13.51 -9.21
CA VAL A 179 -0.80 13.22 -10.38
C VAL A 179 -2.10 13.99 -10.25
N TRP A 180 -2.75 13.96 -9.08
CA TRP A 180 -4.03 14.66 -8.85
C TRP A 180 -3.94 16.15 -9.18
N ILE A 181 -2.91 16.86 -8.72
CA ILE A 181 -2.80 18.31 -9.00
C ILE A 181 -2.53 18.61 -10.48
N LEU A 182 -1.99 17.65 -11.24
CA LEU A 182 -1.76 17.80 -12.68
C LEU A 182 -2.99 17.39 -13.50
N SER A 183 -3.90 16.59 -12.93
CA SER A 183 -5.13 16.10 -13.54
C SER A 183 -6.13 17.23 -13.85
N PRO A 184 -7.20 16.93 -14.63
CA PRO A 184 -8.26 17.89 -14.93
C PRO A 184 -8.87 18.52 -13.68
N GLU A 185 -9.07 17.74 -12.60
CA GLU A 185 -9.63 18.26 -11.34
C GLU A 185 -8.71 19.23 -10.57
N GLY A 186 -7.45 19.37 -10.99
CA GLY A 186 -6.43 20.21 -10.35
C GLY A 186 -6.06 21.42 -11.20
N LEU A 187 -4.97 21.29 -11.96
CA LEU A 187 -4.43 22.34 -12.82
C LEU A 187 -4.69 22.10 -14.31
N ASP A 188 -5.37 21.00 -14.66
CA ASP A 188 -5.70 20.59 -16.03
C ASP A 188 -4.48 20.59 -16.98
N VAL A 189 -3.35 20.06 -16.49
CA VAL A 189 -2.09 19.97 -17.25
C VAL A 189 -2.06 18.67 -18.07
N VAL A 190 -2.67 17.60 -17.58
CA VAL A 190 -2.75 16.31 -18.27
C VAL A 190 -4.20 15.92 -18.53
N GLY A 191 -4.51 15.55 -19.77
CA GLY A 191 -5.87 15.10 -20.12
C GLY A 191 -6.20 13.68 -19.61
N ASP A 192 -7.48 13.31 -19.65
CA ASP A 192 -8.07 12.08 -19.10
C ASP A 192 -7.30 10.79 -19.43
N ALA A 193 -6.79 10.66 -20.65
CA ALA A 193 -6.08 9.45 -21.07
C ALA A 193 -4.73 9.29 -20.36
N TRP A 194 -4.05 10.40 -20.07
CA TRP A 194 -2.79 10.40 -19.32
C TRP A 194 -3.03 10.22 -17.84
N GLU A 195 -4.03 10.90 -17.27
CA GLU A 195 -4.48 10.72 -15.89
C GLU A 195 -4.87 9.25 -15.61
N ALA A 196 -5.64 8.64 -16.52
CA ALA A 196 -5.94 7.21 -16.53
C ALA A 196 -4.69 6.33 -16.50
N GLY A 197 -3.72 6.61 -17.38
CA GLY A 197 -2.48 5.83 -17.46
C GLY A 197 -1.60 5.96 -16.23
N LEU A 198 -1.40 7.19 -15.73
CA LEU A 198 -0.57 7.48 -14.57
C LEU A 198 -1.10 6.77 -13.32
N PHE A 199 -2.40 6.92 -13.03
CA PHE A 199 -2.99 6.21 -11.89
C PHE A 199 -3.02 4.69 -12.07
N THR A 200 -3.21 4.18 -13.30
CA THR A 200 -3.14 2.73 -13.56
C THR A 200 -1.76 2.18 -13.24
N VAL A 201 -0.71 2.82 -13.74
CA VAL A 201 0.68 2.41 -13.47
C VAL A 201 0.97 2.51 -11.96
N LEU A 202 0.62 3.63 -11.33
CA LEU A 202 0.80 3.81 -9.89
C LEU A 202 0.09 2.72 -9.08
N ASP A 203 -1.18 2.43 -9.40
CA ASP A 203 -1.95 1.43 -8.69
C ASP A 203 -1.36 0.03 -8.84
N VAL A 204 -0.95 -0.37 -10.05
CA VAL A 204 -0.33 -1.68 -10.29
C VAL A 204 0.97 -1.80 -9.49
N VAL A 205 1.81 -0.77 -9.49
CA VAL A 205 3.06 -0.77 -8.72
C VAL A 205 2.80 -0.74 -7.22
N ALA A 206 1.86 0.07 -6.74
CA ALA A 206 1.55 0.24 -5.32
C ALA A 206 0.74 -0.91 -4.70
N LYS A 207 0.12 -1.77 -5.51
CA LYS A 207 -0.66 -2.92 -5.05
C LYS A 207 0.09 -4.21 -5.34
N VAL A 208 0.34 -4.52 -6.61
CA VAL A 208 1.01 -5.76 -7.01
C VAL A 208 2.50 -5.71 -6.68
N GLY A 209 3.20 -4.68 -7.16
CA GLY A 209 4.65 -4.54 -6.94
C GLY A 209 5.00 -4.41 -5.45
N PHE A 210 4.27 -3.56 -4.74
CA PHE A 210 4.46 -3.36 -3.30
C PHE A 210 4.11 -4.61 -2.49
N GLY A 211 3.06 -5.35 -2.86
CA GLY A 211 2.71 -6.62 -2.20
C GLY A 211 3.85 -7.63 -2.22
N PHE A 212 4.51 -7.80 -3.38
CA PHE A 212 5.71 -8.63 -3.47
C PHE A 212 6.89 -8.09 -2.66
N LEU A 213 7.06 -6.77 -2.60
CA LEU A 213 8.09 -6.15 -1.75
C LEU A 213 7.83 -6.40 -0.25
N ALA A 214 6.57 -6.32 0.19
CA ALA A 214 6.18 -6.60 1.58
C ALA A 214 6.46 -8.07 1.94
N LEU A 215 6.09 -9.02 1.07
CA LEU A 215 6.37 -10.45 1.22
C LEU A 215 7.89 -10.74 1.22
N SER A 216 8.66 -10.08 0.35
CA SER A 216 10.12 -10.19 0.34
C SER A 216 10.75 -9.65 1.62
N THR A 217 10.20 -8.58 2.19
CA THR A 217 10.64 -8.02 3.47
C THR A 217 10.35 -8.99 4.60
N LEU A 218 9.13 -9.53 4.67
CA LEU A 218 8.75 -10.53 5.67
C LEU A 218 9.67 -11.76 5.60
N SER A 219 9.95 -12.27 4.39
CA SER A 219 10.82 -13.41 4.19
C SER A 219 12.25 -13.15 4.69
N THR A 220 12.76 -11.92 4.50
CA THR A 220 14.06 -11.49 5.04
C THR A 220 14.04 -11.44 6.57
N VAL A 221 12.96 -10.93 7.16
CA VAL A 221 12.78 -10.88 8.62
C VAL A 221 12.74 -12.28 9.22
N MET A 222 12.02 -13.22 8.61
CA MET A 222 11.92 -14.60 9.07
C MET A 222 13.26 -15.33 9.01
N ARG A 223 13.95 -15.24 7.86
CA ARG A 223 15.26 -15.87 7.67
C ARG A 223 16.30 -15.36 8.68
N ASN A 224 16.34 -14.06 8.93
CA ASN A 224 17.27 -13.48 9.91
C ASN A 224 16.93 -13.90 11.35
N ARG A 225 15.65 -14.13 11.66
CA ARG A 225 15.24 -14.67 12.97
C ARG A 225 15.65 -16.12 13.17
N GLU A 226 15.48 -16.96 12.14
CA GLU A 226 15.91 -18.37 12.17
C GLU A 226 17.43 -18.48 12.37
N PHE A 227 18.21 -17.72 11.61
CA PHE A 227 19.66 -17.68 11.73
C PHE A 227 20.14 -17.33 13.15
N LEU A 228 19.50 -16.35 13.80
CA LEU A 228 19.79 -16.00 15.20
C LEU A 228 19.37 -17.09 16.19
N GLY A 229 18.29 -17.81 15.91
CA GLY A 229 17.86 -18.95 16.72
C GLY A 229 18.87 -20.09 16.69
N ASP A 230 19.48 -20.33 15.53
CA ASP A 230 20.49 -21.37 15.34
C ASP A 230 21.85 -21.01 15.98
N GLU A 231 22.28 -19.73 15.91
CA GLU A 231 23.52 -19.28 16.57
C GLU A 231 23.39 -19.21 18.11
N ALA A 232 22.19 -19.05 18.64
CA ALA A 232 21.95 -18.91 20.08
C ALA A 232 21.92 -20.24 20.85
N VAL A 233 22.08 -21.39 20.19
CA VAL A 233 22.23 -22.70 20.85
C VAL A 233 23.72 -22.96 21.07
N PRO A 234 24.27 -22.75 22.29
CA PRO A 234 25.62 -23.19 22.56
C PRO A 234 25.62 -24.71 22.52
N GLU A 235 26.54 -25.29 21.75
CA GLU A 235 26.86 -26.70 21.78
C GLU A 235 26.98 -27.12 23.25
N ARG A 236 26.06 -27.97 23.75
CA ARG A 236 26.12 -28.46 25.12
C ARG A 236 27.44 -29.21 25.24
N THR A 237 28.44 -28.58 25.84
CA THR A 237 29.67 -29.24 26.29
C THR A 237 29.24 -30.43 27.14
N THR A 238 29.41 -31.62 26.57
CA THR A 238 29.20 -32.88 27.26
C THR A 238 30.19 -32.94 28.41
N VAL A 239 29.72 -32.63 29.62
CA VAL A 239 30.50 -32.85 30.84
C VAL A 239 30.71 -34.36 30.98
N PRO A 240 31.96 -34.87 31.01
CA PRO A 240 32.20 -36.29 31.19
C PRO A 240 31.70 -36.69 32.58
N ARG A 241 30.80 -37.68 32.66
CA ARG A 241 30.42 -38.27 33.93
C ARG A 241 31.65 -38.94 34.55
N ARG A 242 32.13 -38.43 35.68
CA ARG A 242 33.09 -39.16 36.52
C ARG A 242 32.43 -40.46 37.00
N PRO A 243 33.09 -41.62 36.88
CA PRO A 243 32.62 -42.82 37.56
C PRO A 243 32.74 -42.60 39.07
N LEU A 244 31.65 -42.87 39.79
CA LEU A 244 31.64 -42.94 41.24
C LEU A 244 32.45 -44.19 41.63
N ALA A 245 33.53 -43.96 42.38
CA ALA A 245 34.26 -44.99 43.11
C ALA A 245 33.72 -45.05 44.55
#